data_AF-A0A961LTS0-F1
#
_entry.id   AF-A0A961LTS0-F1
#
_cell.length_a   1.000
_cell.length_b   1.000
_cell.length_c   1.000
_cell.angle_alpha   90.00
_cell.angle_beta   90.00
_cell.angle_gamma   90.00
#
_symmetry.space_group_name_H-M   'P 1'
#
loop_
_entity.id
_entity.type
_entity.pdbx_description
1 polymer ?
#
loop_
_entity_poly.entity_id
_entity_poly.type
_entity_poly.pdbx_seq_one_letter_code
_entity_poly.pdbx_strand_id
1 'polypeptide(L)'
;MTTSHQKPEAIARGARMLRTALGPAISRFLEEPSVVEVMLNPDGRIWVDRLSEGLADTGEKLSAADGERIVRLVAHHVGAEVHARSPRVSAELPESGERFEGLLPPVVAAPAFAIRKPAVAVFTLADYVAAGIMTADQAATLREAVAARANILVAGGTSTGKTTLTNALLAEVAKTADRVVIIEDTR
;
A
#
# COMPACT_ATOMS: atom_id res chain seq x y z
N MET A 1 -15.25 -26.81 -14.80
CA MET A 1 -14.49 -25.71 -14.17
C MET A 1 -14.97 -25.58 -12.74
N THR A 2 -14.25 -26.18 -11.80
CA THR A 2 -14.60 -26.23 -10.37
C THR A 2 -14.27 -24.90 -9.71
N THR A 3 -15.29 -24.06 -9.52
CA THR A 3 -15.24 -22.89 -8.63
C THR A 3 -14.99 -23.37 -7.20
N SER A 4 -13.77 -23.18 -6.71
CA SER A 4 -13.41 -23.41 -5.31
C SER A 4 -14.14 -22.39 -4.43
N HIS A 5 -15.32 -22.75 -3.93
CA HIS A 5 -15.97 -22.03 -2.84
C HIS A 5 -15.25 -22.41 -1.55
N GLN A 6 -14.19 -21.69 -1.20
CA GLN A 6 -13.68 -21.73 0.18
C GLN A 6 -14.81 -21.27 1.11
N LYS A 7 -15.13 -22.10 2.11
CA LYS A 7 -16.22 -21.82 3.06
C LYS A 7 -15.96 -20.50 3.79
N PRO A 8 -16.96 -19.62 4.00
CA PRO A 8 -16.79 -18.31 4.65
C PRO A 8 -16.04 -18.38 6.00
N GLU A 9 -16.25 -19.44 6.76
CA GLU A 9 -15.58 -19.69 8.04
C GLU A 9 -14.07 -19.92 7.92
N ALA A 10 -13.61 -20.55 6.83
CA ALA A 10 -12.18 -20.81 6.60
C ALA A 10 -11.44 -19.51 6.27
N ILE A 11 -12.07 -18.64 5.47
CA ILE A 11 -11.54 -17.31 5.13
C ILE A 11 -11.46 -16.44 6.38
N ALA A 12 -12.54 -16.38 7.17
CA ALA A 12 -12.56 -15.61 8.42
C ALA A 12 -11.55 -16.12 9.46
N ARG A 13 -11.32 -17.43 9.52
CA ARG A 13 -10.28 -18.04 10.37
C ARG A 13 -8.88 -17.66 9.88
N GLY A 14 -8.64 -17.71 8.58
CA GLY A 14 -7.38 -17.29 7.96
C GLY A 14 -7.05 -15.82 8.24
N ALA A 15 -8.02 -14.92 8.05
CA ALA A 15 -7.86 -13.49 8.33
C ALA A 15 -7.51 -13.21 9.81
N ARG A 16 -8.15 -13.93 10.74
CA ARG A 16 -7.85 -13.82 12.17
C ARG A 16 -6.45 -14.33 12.51
N MET A 17 -6.07 -15.49 11.97
CA MET A 17 -4.73 -16.05 12.16
C MET A 17 -3.65 -15.12 11.62
N LEU A 18 -3.89 -14.49 10.47
CA LEU A 18 -2.98 -13.50 9.90
C LEU A 18 -2.83 -12.29 10.81
N ARG A 19 -3.93 -11.69 11.29
CA ARG A 19 -3.85 -10.57 12.24
C ARG A 19 -3.10 -10.93 13.52
N THR A 20 -3.36 -12.10 14.08
CA THR A 20 -2.58 -12.59 15.24
C THR A 20 -1.10 -12.78 14.89
N ALA A 21 -0.78 -13.23 13.67
CA ALA A 21 0.59 -13.46 13.23
C ALA A 21 1.39 -12.18 13.01
N LEU A 22 0.77 -11.13 12.46
CA LEU A 22 1.38 -9.79 12.32
C LEU A 22 1.77 -9.22 13.68
N GLY A 23 1.04 -9.59 14.73
CA GLY A 23 1.36 -9.20 16.09
C GLY A 23 1.08 -7.71 16.38
N PRO A 24 1.26 -7.28 17.63
CA PRO A 24 0.82 -5.97 18.09
C PRO A 24 1.65 -4.82 17.49
N ALA A 25 2.95 -5.02 17.26
CA ALA A 25 3.83 -3.98 16.73
C ALA A 25 3.43 -3.58 15.29
N ILE A 26 3.30 -4.56 14.39
CA ILE A 26 2.91 -4.29 12.99
C ILE A 26 1.47 -3.75 12.94
N SER A 27 0.56 -4.33 13.72
CA SER A 27 -0.84 -3.88 13.75
C SER A 27 -0.95 -2.42 14.17
N ARG A 28 -0.20 -2.00 15.21
CA ARG A 28 -0.15 -0.60 15.64
C ARG A 28 0.30 0.34 14.52
N PHE A 29 1.37 -0.01 13.78
CA PHE A 29 1.83 0.83 12.68
C PHE A 29 0.82 0.88 11.52
N LEU A 30 0.13 -0.22 11.22
CA LEU A 30 -0.91 -0.23 10.19
C LEU A 30 -2.12 0.64 10.58
N GLU A 31 -2.47 0.70 11.86
CA GLU A 31 -3.55 1.55 12.38
C GLU A 31 -3.20 3.06 12.38
N GLU A 32 -1.91 3.42 12.39
CA GLU A 32 -1.47 4.82 12.38
C GLU A 32 -1.83 5.52 11.05
N PRO A 33 -2.62 6.61 11.05
CA PRO A 33 -3.04 7.29 9.81
C PRO A 33 -1.89 7.88 8.98
N SER A 34 -0.77 8.24 9.61
CA SER A 34 0.38 8.80 8.93
C SER A 34 1.25 7.76 8.22
N VAL A 35 1.12 6.47 8.59
CA VAL A 35 1.87 5.36 7.98
C VAL A 35 1.17 4.93 6.69
N VAL A 36 1.96 4.80 5.63
CA VAL A 36 1.56 4.32 4.30
C VAL A 36 1.97 2.87 4.08
N GLU A 37 3.15 2.50 4.58
CA GLU A 37 3.75 1.20 4.35
C GLU A 37 4.52 0.73 5.59
N VAL A 38 4.43 -0.57 5.89
CA VAL A 38 5.21 -1.24 6.94
C VAL A 38 6.07 -2.32 6.29
N MET A 39 7.36 -2.35 6.60
CA MET A 39 8.33 -3.26 5.98
C MET A 39 9.08 -4.06 7.02
N LEU A 40 9.31 -5.34 6.72
CA LEU A 40 10.33 -6.17 7.38
C LEU A 40 11.53 -6.30 6.47
N ASN A 41 12.69 -5.89 6.96
CA ASN A 41 13.97 -6.07 6.25
C ASN A 41 14.65 -7.41 6.62
N PRO A 42 15.54 -7.94 5.75
CA PRO A 42 16.25 -9.19 6.03
C PRO A 42 17.12 -9.19 7.30
N ASP A 43 17.44 -8.03 7.86
CA ASP A 43 18.16 -7.91 9.14
C ASP A 43 17.21 -8.03 10.37
N GLY A 44 15.92 -8.29 10.13
CA GLY A 44 14.88 -8.44 11.13
C GLY A 44 14.28 -7.12 11.61
N ARG A 45 14.75 -5.95 11.12
CA ARG A 45 14.21 -4.65 11.56
C ARG A 45 12.90 -4.32 10.84
N ILE A 46 12.00 -3.69 11.58
CA ILE A 46 10.75 -3.15 11.03
C ILE A 46 10.93 -1.67 10.71
N TRP A 47 10.57 -1.30 9.49
CA TRP A 47 10.58 0.09 9.00
C TRP A 47 9.18 0.51 8.63
N VAL A 48 8.92 1.81 8.65
CA VAL A 48 7.67 2.40 8.17
C VAL A 48 7.94 3.53 7.18
N ASP A 49 7.08 3.68 6.19
CA ASP A 49 7.02 4.88 5.35
C ASP A 49 5.85 5.76 5.82
N ARG A 50 6.13 7.04 6.09
CA ARG A 50 5.16 8.03 6.56
C ARG A 50 4.96 9.15 5.54
N LEU A 51 3.71 9.60 5.38
CA LEU A 51 3.33 10.62 4.37
C LEU A 51 4.19 11.89 4.40
N SER A 52 4.62 12.34 5.58
CA SER A 52 5.37 13.59 5.77
C SER A 52 6.85 13.41 6.10
N GLU A 53 7.26 12.23 6.55
CA GLU A 53 8.61 11.99 7.10
C GLU A 53 9.43 11.00 6.25
N GLY A 54 8.78 10.25 5.36
CA GLY A 54 9.41 9.20 4.57
C GLY A 54 9.74 7.96 5.41
N LEU A 55 10.80 7.26 5.01
CA LEU A 55 11.25 6.01 5.64
C LEU A 55 11.88 6.24 7.01
N ALA A 56 11.39 5.52 8.02
CA ALA A 56 11.90 5.56 9.39
C ALA A 56 12.07 4.14 9.98
N ASP A 57 13.19 3.92 10.70
CA ASP A 57 13.39 2.74 11.55
C ASP A 57 12.49 2.87 12.79
N THR A 58 11.76 1.80 13.10
CA THR A 58 10.84 1.79 14.24
C THR A 58 11.51 1.39 15.56
N GLY A 59 12.72 0.80 15.49
CA GLY A 59 13.39 0.14 16.61
C GLY A 59 12.83 -1.25 16.95
N GLU A 60 11.70 -1.64 16.36
CA GLU A 60 11.10 -2.97 16.52
C GLU A 60 11.83 -4.00 15.65
N LYS A 61 11.84 -5.25 16.13
CA LYS A 61 12.41 -6.37 15.40
C LYS A 61 11.47 -7.55 15.36
N LEU A 62 11.57 -8.33 14.28
CA LEU A 62 10.89 -9.60 14.12
C LEU A 62 11.90 -10.72 13.89
N SER A 63 11.65 -11.88 14.48
CA SER A 63 12.47 -13.07 14.25
C SER A 63 12.32 -13.55 12.80
N ALA A 64 13.37 -14.15 12.23
CA ALA A 64 13.29 -14.73 10.89
C ALA A 64 12.18 -15.80 10.81
N ALA A 65 12.00 -16.60 11.86
CA ALA A 65 10.95 -17.62 11.92
C ALA A 65 9.55 -17.01 11.87
N ASP A 66 9.32 -15.89 12.57
CA ASP A 66 8.04 -15.19 12.53
C ASP A 66 7.81 -14.50 11.19
N GLY A 67 8.85 -13.88 10.61
CA GLY A 67 8.78 -13.30 9.26
C GLY A 67 8.39 -14.34 8.21
N GLU A 68 9.04 -15.51 8.22
CA GLU A 68 8.69 -16.62 7.34
C GLU A 68 7.26 -17.12 7.57
N ARG A 69 6.85 -17.26 8.84
CA ARG A 69 5.49 -17.68 9.22
C ARG A 69 4.43 -16.73 8.66
N ILE A 70 4.64 -15.42 8.74
CA ILE A 70 3.72 -14.42 8.16
C ILE A 70 3.63 -14.59 6.64
N VAL A 71 4.76 -14.63 5.94
CA VAL A 71 4.80 -14.79 4.47
C VAL A 71 4.05 -16.04 4.03
N ARG A 72 4.25 -17.17 4.74
CA ARG A 72 3.55 -18.44 4.45
C ARG A 72 2.05 -18.39 4.74
N LEU A 73 1.63 -17.71 5.81
CA LEU A 73 0.22 -17.53 6.13
C LEU A 73 -0.49 -16.68 5.07
N VAL A 74 0.15 -15.61 4.59
CA VAL A 74 -0.38 -14.80 3.48
C VAL A 74 -0.49 -15.62 2.21
N ALA A 75 0.56 -16.37 1.84
CA ALA A 75 0.53 -17.23 0.66
C ALA A 75 -0.60 -18.25 0.72
N HIS A 76 -0.77 -18.93 1.86
CA HIS A 76 -1.88 -19.86 2.07
C HIS A 76 -3.25 -19.17 1.94
N HIS A 77 -3.39 -17.93 2.44
CA HIS A 77 -4.64 -17.19 2.37
C HIS A 77 -5.08 -16.91 0.92
N VAL A 78 -4.14 -16.53 0.05
CA VAL A 78 -4.43 -16.26 -1.37
C VAL A 78 -4.31 -17.50 -2.27
N GLY A 79 -4.09 -18.68 -1.69
CA GLY A 79 -3.91 -19.93 -2.45
C GLY A 79 -2.63 -19.97 -3.29
N ALA A 80 -1.61 -19.21 -2.91
CA ALA A 80 -0.30 -19.20 -3.54
C ALA A 80 0.68 -20.15 -2.81
N GLU A 81 1.64 -20.70 -3.56
CA GLU A 81 2.76 -21.45 -2.99
C GLU A 81 3.98 -20.57 -2.82
N VAL A 82 4.59 -20.62 -1.63
CA VAL A 82 5.84 -19.89 -1.33
C VAL A 82 6.88 -20.82 -0.72
N HIS A 83 8.04 -20.92 -1.36
CA HIS A 83 9.16 -21.79 -0.96
C HIS A 83 10.44 -21.40 -1.71
N ALA A 84 11.59 -22.02 -1.42
CA ALA A 84 12.87 -21.63 -2.02
C ALA A 84 12.90 -21.60 -3.57
N ARG A 85 12.10 -22.42 -4.26
CA ARG A 85 11.97 -22.41 -5.74
C ARG A 85 10.93 -21.44 -6.29
N SER A 86 10.10 -20.85 -5.43
CA SER A 86 9.05 -19.87 -5.72
C SER A 86 8.99 -18.91 -4.53
N PRO A 87 10.01 -18.07 -4.35
CA PRO A 87 10.26 -17.41 -3.07
C PRO A 87 9.53 -16.07 -2.93
N ARG A 88 8.59 -15.76 -3.84
CA ARG A 88 7.87 -14.48 -3.89
C ARG A 88 6.39 -14.74 -3.71
N VAL A 89 5.71 -13.86 -3.00
CA VAL A 89 4.25 -13.84 -2.90
C VAL A 89 3.76 -12.41 -2.98
N SER A 90 2.74 -12.19 -3.80
CA SER A 90 2.02 -10.94 -3.94
C SER A 90 0.56 -11.20 -3.57
N ALA A 91 -0.02 -10.38 -2.71
CA ALA A 91 -1.36 -10.61 -2.17
C ALA A 91 -2.07 -9.29 -1.82
N GLU A 92 -3.39 -9.36 -1.73
CA GLU A 92 -4.22 -8.36 -1.05
C GLU A 92 -4.70 -8.98 0.27
N LEU A 93 -4.51 -8.26 1.38
CA LEU A 93 -4.87 -8.73 2.70
C LEU A 93 -6.38 -8.57 2.93
N PRO A 94 -7.00 -9.53 3.63
CA PRO A 94 -8.45 -9.55 3.83
C PRO A 94 -8.91 -8.40 4.71
N GLU A 95 -10.15 -7.96 4.48
CA GLU A 95 -10.89 -6.91 5.21
C GLU A 95 -10.39 -5.48 5.00
N SER A 96 -9.09 -5.24 5.14
CA SER A 96 -8.49 -3.90 5.10
C SER A 96 -7.87 -3.54 3.75
N GLY A 97 -7.68 -4.52 2.86
CA GLY A 97 -7.26 -4.29 1.47
C GLY A 97 -5.79 -3.90 1.31
N GLU A 98 -4.94 -4.06 2.34
CA GLU A 98 -3.52 -3.77 2.19
C GLU A 98 -2.88 -4.70 1.17
N ARG A 99 -1.95 -4.16 0.40
CA ARG A 99 -1.16 -4.93 -0.56
C ARG A 99 0.06 -5.48 0.16
N PHE A 100 0.32 -6.77 -0.02
CA PHE A 100 1.42 -7.49 0.60
C PHE A 100 2.37 -8.02 -0.47
N GLU A 101 3.66 -7.75 -0.30
CA GLU A 101 4.73 -8.35 -1.07
C GLU A 101 5.70 -9.05 -0.11
N GLY A 102 5.87 -10.36 -0.25
CA GLY A 102 6.74 -11.17 0.61
C GLY A 102 7.83 -11.89 -0.17
N LEU A 103 9.01 -11.98 0.44
CA LEU A 103 10.20 -12.62 -0.12
C LEU A 103 10.80 -13.60 0.90
N LEU A 104 11.18 -14.78 0.44
CA LEU A 104 11.92 -15.79 1.20
C LEU A 104 13.32 -16.04 0.60
N PRO A 105 14.25 -16.64 1.36
CA PRO A 105 15.48 -17.16 0.78
C PRO A 105 15.21 -18.12 -0.41
N PRO A 106 16.08 -18.14 -1.43
CA PRO A 106 17.40 -17.50 -1.46
C PRO A 106 17.44 -16.10 -2.10
N VAL A 107 16.32 -15.52 -2.56
CA VAL A 107 16.35 -14.20 -3.23
C VAL A 107 16.63 -13.04 -2.27
N VAL A 108 16.44 -13.29 -0.97
CA VAL A 108 16.80 -12.42 0.16
C VAL A 108 17.55 -13.25 1.20
N ALA A 109 18.41 -12.61 2.00
CA ALA A 109 19.23 -13.31 3.01
C ALA A 109 18.40 -13.92 4.16
N ALA A 110 17.26 -13.28 4.49
CA ALA A 110 16.27 -13.74 5.44
C ALA A 110 14.89 -13.24 4.97
N PRO A 111 13.77 -13.77 5.52
CA PRO A 111 12.43 -13.33 5.15
C PRO A 111 12.25 -11.81 5.22
N ALA A 112 11.64 -11.24 4.18
CA ALA A 112 11.35 -9.83 4.08
C ALA A 112 9.95 -9.64 3.51
N PHE A 113 9.27 -8.55 3.87
CA PHE A 113 8.00 -8.20 3.27
C PHE A 113 7.71 -6.70 3.35
N ALA A 114 6.77 -6.24 2.52
CA ALA A 114 6.17 -4.92 2.61
C ALA A 114 4.64 -5.05 2.65
N ILE A 115 4.01 -4.28 3.53
CA ILE A 115 2.56 -4.17 3.67
C ILE A 115 2.19 -2.72 3.39
N ARG A 116 1.57 -2.47 2.25
CA ARG A 116 1.18 -1.13 1.82
C ARG A 116 -0.31 -0.94 1.99
N LYS A 117 -0.70 0.10 2.72
CA LYS A 117 -2.10 0.44 2.94
C LYS A 117 -2.75 0.92 1.64
N PRO A 118 -4.07 0.70 1.45
CA PRO A 118 -4.82 1.39 0.40
C PRO A 118 -4.61 2.90 0.52
N ALA A 119 -4.66 3.61 -0.60
CA ALA A 119 -4.59 5.07 -0.56
C ALA A 119 -5.85 5.64 0.11
N VAL A 120 -5.82 5.85 1.44
CA VAL A 120 -7.00 6.30 2.22
C VAL A 120 -7.21 7.82 2.13
N ALA A 121 -6.17 8.61 1.84
CA ALA A 121 -6.26 10.07 1.82
C ALA A 121 -6.32 10.62 0.39
N VAL A 122 -7.48 11.16 -0.01
CA VAL A 122 -7.57 12.06 -1.15
C VAL A 122 -7.06 13.43 -0.69
N PHE A 123 -5.81 13.74 -1.01
CA PHE A 123 -5.27 15.08 -0.83
C PHE A 123 -5.84 15.99 -1.90
N THR A 124 -6.52 17.06 -1.50
CA THR A 124 -7.01 18.08 -2.42
C THR A 124 -5.90 19.04 -2.81
N LEU A 125 -6.06 19.79 -3.90
CA LEU A 125 -5.12 20.88 -4.23
C LEU A 125 -5.05 21.93 -3.11
N ALA A 126 -6.12 22.10 -2.31
CA ALA A 126 -6.09 22.99 -1.16
C ALA A 126 -5.17 22.47 -0.04
N ASP A 127 -5.12 21.15 0.17
CA ASP A 127 -4.22 20.53 1.16
C ASP A 127 -2.75 20.72 0.75
N TYR A 128 -2.44 20.62 -0.55
CA TYR A 128 -1.10 20.92 -1.08
C TYR A 128 -0.68 22.38 -0.82
N VAL A 129 -1.62 23.33 -0.95
CA VAL A 129 -1.38 24.74 -0.65
C VAL A 129 -1.20 24.96 0.86
N ALA A 130 -2.06 24.36 1.69
CA ALA A 130 -1.97 24.46 3.14
C ALA A 130 -0.65 23.87 3.68
N ALA A 131 -0.16 22.80 3.05
CA ALA A 131 1.13 22.18 3.38
C ALA A 131 2.34 22.92 2.79
N GLY A 132 2.14 23.98 2.00
CA GLY A 132 3.22 24.74 1.35
C GLY A 132 3.96 23.97 0.24
N ILE A 133 3.39 22.87 -0.25
CA ILE A 133 3.97 22.05 -1.33
C ILE A 133 3.82 22.74 -2.68
N MET A 134 2.73 23.50 -2.88
CA MET A 134 2.52 24.35 -4.05
C MET A 134 1.90 25.69 -3.64
N THR A 135 2.03 26.71 -4.49
CA THR A 135 1.40 28.01 -4.28
C THR A 135 -0.09 27.98 -4.65
N ALA A 136 -0.85 28.95 -4.12
CA ALA A 136 -2.27 29.11 -4.49
C ALA A 136 -2.44 29.32 -6.01
N ASP A 137 -1.52 30.05 -6.65
CA ASP A 137 -1.54 30.32 -8.10
C ASP A 137 -1.27 29.06 -8.91
N GLN A 138 -0.36 28.18 -8.45
CA GLN A 138 -0.12 26.88 -9.08
C GLN A 138 -1.36 25.99 -8.99
N ALA A 139 -2.02 25.95 -7.83
CA ALA A 139 -3.27 25.22 -7.65
C ALA A 139 -4.40 25.78 -8.55
N ALA A 140 -4.51 27.11 -8.69
CA ALA A 140 -5.47 27.75 -9.58
C ALA A 140 -5.21 27.37 -11.05
N THR A 141 -3.96 27.44 -11.49
CA THR A 141 -3.53 27.05 -12.84
C THR A 141 -3.92 25.60 -13.15
N LEU A 142 -3.73 24.68 -12.20
CA LEU A 142 -4.12 23.28 -12.37
C LEU A 142 -5.64 23.10 -12.45
N ARG A 143 -6.42 23.83 -11.65
CA ARG A 143 -7.90 23.80 -11.72
C ARG A 143 -8.41 24.32 -13.06
N GLU A 144 -7.83 25.40 -13.57
CA GLU A 144 -8.15 25.94 -14.89
C GLU A 144 -7.81 24.95 -16.01
N ALA A 145 -6.63 24.31 -15.94
CA ALA A 145 -6.23 23.28 -16.90
C ALA A 145 -7.20 22.09 -16.91
N VAL A 146 -7.67 21.65 -15.73
CA VAL A 146 -8.70 20.60 -15.60
C VAL A 146 -10.02 21.05 -16.23
N ALA A 147 -10.50 22.26 -15.91
CA ALA A 147 -11.73 22.81 -16.46
C ALA A 147 -11.67 22.98 -18.00
N ALA A 148 -10.49 23.32 -18.52
CA ALA A 148 -10.21 23.44 -19.96
C ALA A 148 -9.98 22.08 -20.65
N ARG A 149 -10.04 20.96 -19.92
CA ARG A 149 -9.77 19.59 -20.42
C ARG A 149 -8.40 19.45 -21.07
N ALA A 150 -7.41 20.13 -20.51
CA ALA A 150 -6.03 20.01 -20.94
C ALA A 150 -5.48 18.59 -20.63
N ASN A 151 -4.60 18.09 -21.49
CA ASN A 151 -3.85 16.88 -21.19
C ASN A 151 -2.77 17.20 -20.16
N ILE A 152 -2.81 16.52 -19.00
CA ILE A 152 -1.88 16.74 -17.88
C ILE A 152 -1.08 15.45 -17.65
N LEU A 153 0.26 15.56 -17.66
CA LEU A 153 1.18 14.49 -17.30
C LEU A 153 1.85 14.81 -15.96
N VAL A 154 1.64 13.96 -14.95
CA VAL A 154 2.31 14.06 -13.66
C VAL A 154 3.59 13.21 -13.67
N ALA A 155 4.75 13.86 -13.59
CA ALA A 155 6.07 13.21 -13.65
C ALA A 155 6.85 13.38 -12.33
N GLY A 156 7.82 12.48 -12.08
CA GLY A 156 8.59 12.43 -10.84
C GLY A 156 9.14 11.03 -10.52
N GLY A 157 10.08 10.95 -9.58
CA GLY A 157 10.68 9.70 -9.12
C GLY A 157 9.69 8.74 -8.45
N THR A 158 10.08 7.50 -8.22
CA THR A 158 9.26 6.56 -7.43
C THR A 158 9.03 7.11 -6.03
N SER A 159 7.81 6.93 -5.50
CA SER A 159 7.38 7.46 -4.19
C SER A 159 7.36 9.00 -4.02
N THR A 160 7.47 9.80 -5.08
CA THR A 160 7.42 11.28 -4.96
C THR A 160 6.00 11.88 -5.03
N GLY A 161 4.96 11.12 -4.69
CA GLY A 161 3.57 11.63 -4.65
C GLY A 161 2.86 11.84 -5.99
N LYS A 162 3.33 11.25 -7.09
CA LYS A 162 2.70 11.38 -8.43
C LYS A 162 1.22 10.95 -8.43
N THR A 163 0.95 9.76 -7.91
CA THR A 163 -0.41 9.22 -7.83
C THR A 163 -1.27 10.08 -6.92
N THR A 164 -0.69 10.61 -5.84
CA THR A 164 -1.37 11.54 -4.92
C THR A 164 -1.82 12.82 -5.63
N LEU A 165 -0.92 13.46 -6.41
CA LEU A 165 -1.27 14.65 -7.18
C LEU A 165 -2.28 14.33 -8.31
N THR A 166 -2.14 13.16 -8.95
CA THR A 166 -3.10 12.70 -9.96
C THR A 166 -4.50 12.55 -9.36
N ASN A 167 -4.60 11.97 -8.16
CA ASN A 167 -5.87 11.86 -7.44
C ASN A 167 -6.44 13.23 -7.03
N ALA A 168 -5.59 14.19 -6.67
CA ALA A 168 -6.01 15.56 -6.40
C ALA A 168 -6.66 16.23 -7.63
N LEU A 169 -6.08 16.01 -8.82
CA LEU A 169 -6.63 16.51 -10.09
C LEU A 169 -7.92 15.78 -10.47
N LEU A 170 -7.99 14.45 -10.28
CA LEU A 170 -9.22 13.68 -10.48
C LEU A 170 -10.35 14.15 -9.56
N ALA A 171 -10.03 14.59 -8.33
CA ALA A 171 -11.01 15.19 -7.42
C ALA A 171 -11.55 16.55 -7.93
N GLU A 172 -10.78 17.30 -8.72
CA GLU A 172 -11.28 18.50 -9.42
C GLU A 172 -12.16 18.11 -10.62
N VAL A 173 -11.79 17.07 -11.39
CA VAL A 173 -12.63 16.54 -12.48
C VAL A 173 -13.98 16.04 -11.95
N ALA A 174 -14.00 15.40 -10.79
CA ALA A 174 -15.22 14.89 -10.14
C ALA A 174 -16.24 15.98 -9.78
N LYS A 175 -15.84 17.26 -9.77
CA LYS A 175 -16.75 18.40 -9.56
C LYS A 175 -17.50 18.80 -10.85
N THR A 176 -17.17 18.18 -11.98
CA THR A 176 -17.79 18.40 -13.28
C THR A 176 -18.80 17.30 -13.62
N ALA A 177 -19.52 17.45 -14.74
CA ALA A 177 -20.42 16.42 -15.27
C ALA A 177 -19.72 15.45 -16.25
N ASP A 178 -18.39 15.46 -16.30
CA ASP A 178 -17.63 14.67 -17.26
C ASP A 178 -17.64 13.17 -16.93
N ARG A 179 -17.70 12.35 -17.98
CA ARG A 179 -17.57 10.89 -17.85
C ARG A 179 -16.09 10.52 -17.74
N VAL A 180 -15.73 9.86 -16.66
CA VAL A 180 -14.34 9.43 -16.37
C VAL A 180 -14.19 7.93 -16.58
N VAL A 181 -13.08 7.53 -17.20
CA VAL A 181 -12.64 6.12 -17.29
C VAL A 181 -11.24 6.05 -16.71
N ILE A 182 -11.04 5.21 -15.70
CA ILE A 182 -9.75 5.00 -15.03
C ILE A 182 -9.19 3.64 -15.51
N ILE A 183 -7.93 3.65 -15.91
CA ILE A 183 -7.18 2.45 -16.30
C ILE A 183 -5.95 2.40 -15.40
N GLU A 184 -5.91 1.40 -14.52
CA GLU A 184 -4.81 1.15 -13.58
C GLU A 184 -4.49 -0.34 -13.57
N ASP A 185 -3.22 -0.66 -13.33
CA ASP A 185 -2.76 -2.06 -13.18
C ASP A 185 -3.26 -2.65 -11.85
N THR A 186 -3.47 -1.79 -10.84
CA THR A 186 -3.75 -2.20 -9.46
C THR A 186 -4.65 -1.15 -8.78
N ARG A 187 -5.77 -1.58 -8.16
CA ARG A 187 -6.70 -0.72 -7.40
C ARG A 187 -6.16 -0.33 -6.02
#